data_AF-A0A392R7E4-F1
#
_entry.id   AF-A0A392R7E4-F1
#
_cell.length_a   1.000
_cell.length_b   1.000
_cell.length_c   1.000
_cell.angle_alpha   90.00
_cell.angle_beta   90.00
_cell.angle_gamma   90.00
#
_symmetry.space_group_name_H-M   'P 1'
#
loop_
_entity.id
_entity.type
_entity.pdbx_description
1 polymer ?
#
loop_
_entity_poly.entity_id
_entity_poly.type
_entity_poly.pdbx_seq_one_letter_code
_entity_poly.pdbx_strand_id
1 'polypeptide(L)'
;MCSEKPQTWSKWLSLAEWWYNTCFHSAIQSTPFEVVNGQPPPINLPYLLGESNNMSVDRSLSAREDAIKLLKFHLLRDQNRMKQQADKHRSDRQFSVGDYVFLKLHPY
;
A
#
# COMPACT_ATOMS: atom_id res chain seq x y z
N MET A 1 -10.07 6.36 4.32
CA MET A 1 -11.05 5.58 3.51
C MET A 1 -12.09 4.82 4.32
N CYS A 2 -11.75 3.76 5.08
CA CYS A 2 -12.77 2.99 5.82
C CYS A 2 -13.46 3.80 6.93
N SER A 3 -12.75 4.76 7.54
CA SER A 3 -13.31 5.67 8.56
C SER A 3 -13.99 6.91 7.96
N GLU A 4 -13.52 7.43 6.82
CA GLU A 4 -14.03 8.69 6.24
C GLU A 4 -15.27 8.47 5.36
N LYS A 5 -15.37 7.32 4.68
CA LYS A 5 -16.53 6.97 3.82
C LYS A 5 -16.96 5.51 4.02
N PRO A 6 -17.37 5.11 5.24
CA PRO A 6 -17.66 3.73 5.61
C PRO A 6 -18.80 3.08 4.81
N GLN A 7 -19.68 3.86 4.18
CA GLN A 7 -20.79 3.33 3.37
C GLN A 7 -20.39 3.01 1.91
N THR A 8 -19.22 3.48 1.46
CA THR A 8 -18.83 3.39 0.03
C THR A 8 -17.50 2.69 -0.19
N TRP A 9 -16.82 2.20 0.85
CA TRP A 9 -15.50 1.58 0.76
C TRP A 9 -15.45 0.44 -0.26
N SER A 10 -16.53 -0.35 -0.36
CA SER A 10 -16.62 -1.49 -1.29
C SER A 10 -16.54 -1.07 -2.76
N LYS A 11 -17.03 0.13 -3.10
CA LYS A 11 -16.91 0.68 -4.46
C LYS A 11 -15.46 0.96 -4.87
N TRP A 12 -14.56 1.07 -3.91
CA TRP A 12 -13.14 1.35 -4.11
C TRP A 12 -12.27 0.09 -4.05
N LEU A 13 -12.85 -1.09 -3.78
CA LEU A 13 -12.10 -2.33 -3.59
C LEU A 13 -11.31 -2.72 -4.84
N SER A 14 -11.94 -2.66 -6.02
CA SER A 14 -11.26 -2.94 -7.29
C SER A 14 -10.10 -1.99 -7.56
N LEU A 15 -10.22 -0.71 -7.17
CA LEU A 15 -9.13 0.26 -7.30
C LEU A 15 -7.98 -0.05 -6.33
N ALA A 16 -8.31 -0.46 -5.10
CA ALA A 16 -7.32 -0.85 -4.10
C ALA A 16 -6.56 -2.13 -4.50
N GLU A 17 -7.29 -3.15 -4.99
CA GLU A 17 -6.70 -4.39 -5.52
C GLU A 17 -5.78 -4.10 -6.70
N TRP A 18 -6.25 -3.32 -7.67
CA TRP A 18 -5.44 -2.93 -8.81
C TRP A 18 -4.19 -2.16 -8.38
N TRP A 19 -4.31 -1.23 -7.43
CA TRP A 19 -3.17 -0.48 -6.91
C TRP A 19 -2.15 -1.40 -6.22
N TYR A 20 -2.62 -2.33 -5.37
CA TYR A 20 -1.76 -3.30 -4.69
C TYR A 20 -1.01 -4.19 -5.68
N ASN A 21 -1.70 -4.70 -6.70
CA ASN A 21 -1.10 -5.58 -7.70
C ASN A 21 -0.09 -4.87 -8.61
N THR A 22 -0.25 -3.57 -8.86
CA THR A 22 0.60 -2.79 -9.76
C THR A 22 1.72 -2.00 -9.06
N CYS A 23 1.76 -2.02 -7.73
CA CYS A 23 2.80 -1.33 -6.94
C CYS A 23 3.97 -2.25 -6.63
N PHE A 24 5.17 -1.65 -6.53
CA PHE A 24 6.40 -2.39 -6.25
C PHE A 24 6.42 -2.93 -4.83
N HIS A 25 6.73 -4.22 -4.69
CA HIS A 25 6.85 -4.89 -3.40
C HIS A 25 8.31 -5.28 -3.13
N SER A 26 8.87 -4.74 -2.05
CA SER A 26 10.27 -4.97 -1.65
C SER A 26 10.60 -6.44 -1.33
N ALA A 27 9.63 -7.22 -0.86
CA ALA A 27 9.82 -8.63 -0.52
C ALA A 27 10.07 -9.50 -1.77
N ILE A 28 9.43 -9.18 -2.89
CA ILE A 28 9.54 -9.92 -4.17
C ILE A 28 10.37 -9.16 -5.21
N GLN A 29 10.83 -7.95 -4.89
CA GLN A 29 11.59 -7.06 -5.79
C GLN A 29 10.91 -6.83 -7.16
N SER A 30 9.59 -6.91 -7.21
CA SER A 30 8.76 -6.76 -8.42
C SER A 30 7.32 -6.39 -8.01
N THR A 31 6.41 -6.27 -8.96
CA THR A 31 4.98 -6.08 -8.71
C THR A 31 4.26 -7.43 -8.75
N PRO A 32 3.25 -7.68 -7.89
CA PRO A 32 2.48 -8.92 -7.97
C PRO A 32 1.88 -9.18 -9.36
N PHE A 33 1.47 -8.11 -10.07
CA PHE A 33 0.98 -8.18 -11.45
C PHE A 33 2.03 -8.75 -12.39
N GLU A 34 3.27 -8.25 -12.32
CA GLU A 34 4.37 -8.71 -13.17
C GLU A 34 4.78 -10.15 -12.84
N VAL A 35 4.79 -10.52 -11.57
CA VAL A 35 5.08 -11.90 -11.15
C VAL A 35 4.06 -12.89 -11.71
N VAL A 36 2.77 -12.52 -11.74
CA VAL A 36 1.70 -13.40 -12.22
C VAL A 36 1.61 -13.42 -13.74
N ASN A 37 1.76 -12.28 -14.40
CA ASN A 37 1.48 -12.13 -15.83
C ASN A 37 2.74 -12.12 -16.71
N GLY A 38 3.94 -12.00 -16.12
CA GLY A 38 5.22 -11.87 -16.84
C GLY A 38 5.35 -10.57 -17.64
N GLN A 39 4.48 -9.58 -17.38
CA GLN A 39 4.47 -8.29 -18.07
C GLN A 39 4.44 -7.15 -17.04
N PRO A 40 5.13 -6.03 -17.31
CA PRO A 40 5.08 -4.87 -16.43
C PRO A 40 3.64 -4.33 -16.36
N PRO A 41 3.23 -3.78 -15.21
CA PRO A 41 1.90 -3.22 -15.07
C PRO A 41 1.70 -2.03 -16.03
N PRO A 42 0.47 -1.81 -16.52
CA PRO A 42 0.18 -0.66 -17.37
C PRO A 42 0.49 0.65 -16.64
N ILE A 43 1.09 1.60 -17.37
CA ILE A 43 1.45 2.91 -16.84
C ILE A 43 0.18 3.64 -16.39
N ASN A 44 0.11 4.01 -15.12
CA ASN A 44 -0.96 4.86 -14.61
C ASN A 44 -0.63 6.33 -14.90
N LEU A 45 -1.25 6.89 -15.93
CA LEU A 45 -1.20 8.33 -16.17
C LEU A 45 -2.26 9.01 -15.30
N PRO A 46 -1.88 9.99 -14.47
CA PRO A 46 -2.85 10.74 -13.68
C PRO A 46 -3.80 11.48 -14.61
N TYR A 47 -5.10 11.44 -14.31
CA TYR A 47 -6.08 12.17 -15.11
C TYR A 47 -5.91 13.68 -14.95
N LEU A 48 -5.85 14.43 -16.06
CA LEU A 48 -5.84 15.89 -16.03
C LEU A 48 -7.26 16.42 -16.21
N LEU A 49 -7.60 17.41 -15.40
CA LEU A 49 -8.92 18.04 -15.38
C LEU A 49 -9.25 18.63 -16.76
N GLY A 50 -10.37 18.23 -17.35
CA GLY A 50 -10.80 18.65 -18.69
C GLY A 50 -10.33 17.78 -19.86
N GLU A 51 -9.63 16.66 -19.64
CA GLU A 51 -9.24 15.74 -20.73
C GLU A 51 -10.43 15.01 -21.36
N SER A 52 -11.51 14.80 -20.60
CA SER A 52 -12.73 14.19 -21.10
C SER A 52 -13.73 15.26 -21.56
N ASN A 53 -14.13 15.18 -22.82
CA ASN A 53 -15.24 15.96 -23.38
C ASN A 53 -16.60 15.66 -22.72
N ASN A 54 -16.70 14.54 -21.97
CA ASN A 54 -17.90 14.19 -21.21
C ASN A 54 -17.75 14.63 -19.75
N MET A 55 -18.61 15.57 -19.32
CA MET A 55 -18.64 16.14 -17.97
C MET A 55 -18.81 15.10 -16.85
N SER A 56 -19.60 14.05 -17.08
CA SER A 56 -19.84 13.01 -16.06
C SER A 56 -18.59 12.14 -15.84
N VAL A 57 -17.86 11.88 -16.93
CA VAL A 57 -16.60 11.12 -16.91
C VAL A 57 -15.50 11.97 -16.28
N ASP A 58 -15.39 13.24 -16.66
CA ASP A 58 -14.43 14.19 -16.09
C ASP A 58 -14.55 14.31 -14.56
N ARG A 59 -15.78 14.51 -14.09
CA ARG A 59 -16.08 14.55 -12.65
C ARG A 59 -15.69 13.26 -11.93
N SER A 60 -15.97 12.11 -12.55
CA SER A 60 -15.69 10.80 -11.96
C SER A 60 -14.19 10.52 -11.87
N LEU A 61 -13.43 10.89 -12.91
CA LEU A 61 -11.97 10.72 -12.95
C LEU A 61 -11.27 11.69 -12.00
N SER A 62 -11.73 12.94 -11.90
CA SER A 62 -11.25 13.90 -10.90
C SER A 62 -11.48 13.38 -9.47
N ALA A 63 -12.67 12.86 -9.17
CA ALA A 63 -12.95 12.27 -7.86
C ALA A 63 -12.09 11.02 -7.55
N ARG A 64 -11.72 10.24 -8.59
CA ARG A 64 -10.78 9.11 -8.46
C ARG A 64 -9.38 9.60 -8.09
N GLU A 65 -8.87 10.67 -8.71
CA GLU A 65 -7.56 11.23 -8.39
C GLU A 65 -7.47 11.72 -6.95
N ASP A 66 -8.51 12.40 -6.46
CA ASP A 66 -8.57 12.84 -5.07
C ASP A 66 -8.60 11.65 -4.09
N ALA A 67 -9.34 10.59 -4.44
CA ALA A 67 -9.33 9.36 -3.66
C ALA A 67 -7.95 8.69 -3.63
N ILE A 68 -7.22 8.67 -4.75
CA ILE A 68 -5.86 8.12 -4.83
C ILE A 68 -4.90 8.92 -3.96
N LYS A 69 -4.95 10.25 -4.01
CA LYS A 69 -4.09 11.12 -3.15
C LYS A 69 -4.35 10.83 -1.67
N LEU A 70 -5.62 10.76 -1.27
CA LEU A 70 -6.01 10.45 0.10
C LEU A 70 -5.55 9.04 0.51
N LEU A 71 -5.65 8.05 -0.39
CA LEU A 71 -5.16 6.70 -0.14
C LEU A 71 -3.66 6.68 0.15
N LYS A 72 -2.87 7.32 -0.72
CA LYS A 72 -1.40 7.40 -0.57
C LYS A 72 -1.01 8.03 0.76
N PHE A 73 -1.69 9.10 1.15
CA PHE A 73 -1.45 9.77 2.43
C PHE A 73 -1.71 8.83 3.62
N HIS A 74 -2.86 8.16 3.66
CA HIS A 74 -3.21 7.27 4.77
C HIS A 74 -2.31 6.03 4.82
N LEU A 75 -2.00 5.42 3.68
CA LEU A 75 -1.11 4.26 3.61
C LEU A 75 0.29 4.58 4.13
N LEU A 76 0.88 5.70 3.69
CA LEU A 76 2.20 6.11 4.17
C LEU A 76 2.19 6.36 5.69
N ARG A 77 1.14 7.02 6.19
CA ARG A 77 0.98 7.27 7.63
C ARG A 77 0.84 5.97 8.43
N ASP A 78 0.05 5.02 7.94
CA ASP A 78 -0.15 3.74 8.61
C ASP A 78 1.12 2.88 8.59
N GLN A 79 1.85 2.83 7.47
CA GLN A 79 3.15 2.16 7.37
C GLN A 79 4.16 2.76 8.36
N ASN A 80 4.23 4.09 8.46
CA ASN A 80 5.09 4.76 9.43
C ASN A 80 4.70 4.44 10.87
N ARG A 81 3.40 4.42 11.19
CA ARG A 81 2.91 4.03 12.52
C ARG A 81 3.26 2.58 12.85
N MET A 82 3.08 1.66 11.90
CA MET A 82 3.44 0.24 12.07
C MET A 82 4.93 0.08 12.34
N LYS A 83 5.78 0.79 11.59
CA LYS A 83 7.23 0.80 11.81
C LYS A 83 7.58 1.32 13.20
N GLN A 84 7.07 2.49 13.58
CA GLN A 84 7.31 3.07 14.91
C GLN A 84 6.87 2.14 16.03
N GLN A 85 5.71 1.50 15.90
CA GLN A 85 5.20 0.58 16.91
C GLN A 85 6.03 -0.71 17.00
N ALA A 86 6.50 -1.23 15.87
CA ALA A 86 7.39 -2.40 15.84
C ALA A 86 8.76 -2.08 16.44
N ASP A 87 9.31 -0.90 16.13
CA ASP A 87 10.62 -0.47 16.58
C ASP A 87 10.62 -0.04 18.06
N LYS A 88 9.48 0.42 18.60
CA LYS A 88 9.34 0.88 20.00
C LYS A 88 9.87 -0.09 21.06
N HIS A 89 9.74 -1.39 20.81
CA HIS A 89 10.18 -2.43 21.75
C HIS A 89 11.37 -3.25 21.25
N ARG A 90 11.89 -2.95 20.05
CA ARG A 90 13.11 -3.56 19.55
C ARG A 90 14.30 -2.85 20.17
N SER A 91 15.24 -3.66 20.64
CA SER A 91 16.56 -3.20 21.05
C SER A 91 17.55 -3.89 20.11
N ASP A 92 18.45 -3.13 19.50
CA ASP A 92 19.57 -3.72 18.79
C ASP A 92 20.45 -4.40 19.84
N ARG A 93 20.58 -5.73 19.72
CA ARG A 93 21.40 -6.55 20.60
C ARG A 93 22.45 -7.24 19.74
N GLN A 94 23.71 -7.03 20.11
CA GLN A 94 24.83 -7.77 19.56
C GLN A 94 25.33 -8.74 20.63
N PHE A 95 25.62 -9.97 20.23
CA PHE A 95 26.11 -11.02 21.12
C PHE A 95 27.49 -11.47 20.64
N SER A 96 28.36 -11.80 21.58
CA SER A 96 29.69 -12.34 21.32
C SER A 96 29.72 -13.85 21.54
N VAL A 97 30.71 -14.52 20.95
CA VAL A 97 30.94 -15.95 21.20
C VAL A 97 31.23 -16.15 22.68
N GLY A 98 30.42 -16.98 23.34
CA GLY A 98 30.49 -17.25 24.78
C GLY A 98 29.36 -16.63 25.61
N ASP A 99 28.54 -15.75 25.04
CA ASP A 99 27.40 -15.15 25.72
C ASP A 99 26.25 -16.16 25.90
N TYR A 100 25.67 -16.22 27.11
CA TYR A 100 24.46 -16.98 27.38
C TYR A 100 23.22 -16.17 27.02
N VAL A 101 22.38 -16.69 26.12
CA VAL A 101 21.13 -16.06 25.67
C VAL A 101 19.94 -16.98 25.87
N PHE A 102 18.78 -16.40 26.19
CA PHE A 102 17.53 -17.14 26.31
C PHE A 102 16.87 -17.31 24.95
N LEU A 103 16.57 -18.56 24.58
CA LEU A 103 15.83 -18.90 23.36
C LEU A 103 14.32 -18.87 23.64
N LYS A 104 13.58 -18.04 22.89
CA LYS A 104 12.11 -18.08 22.92
C LYS A 104 11.61 -19.14 21.93
N LEU A 105 11.22 -20.30 22.45
CA LEU A 105 10.60 -21.37 21.67
C LEU A 105 9.10 -21.08 21.46
N HIS A 106 8.60 -21.24 20.23
CA HIS A 106 7.16 -21.35 19.98
C HIS A 106 6.78 -22.83 19.97
N PRO A 107 5.85 -23.29 20.82
CA PRO A 107 5.28 -24.63 20.72
C PRO A 107 4.49 -24.75 19.40
N TYR A 108 4.58 -25.91 18.76
CA TYR A 108 3.79 -26.27 17.57
C TYR A 108 2.30 -26.35 17.89
#